data_AF-A0A813I128-F1
#
_entry.id   AF-A0A813I128-F1
#
_cell.length_a   1.000
_cell.length_b   1.000
_cell.length_c   1.000
_cell.angle_alpha   90.00
_cell.angle_beta   90.00
_cell.angle_gamma   90.00
#
_symmetry.space_group_name_H-M   'P 1'
#
loop_
_entity.id
_entity.type
_entity.pdbx_description
1 polymer ?
#
loop_
_entity_poly.entity_id
_entity_poly.type
_entity_poly.pdbx_seq_one_letter_code
_entity_poly.pdbx_strand_id
1 'polypeptide(L)'
;MTHQDISLKAACADSFYYPQEWNPSRGSLDSFRRKQGFEHHLGANRVKNLSKGELLIRFELPFKVQCCRCGDYYGQGTRYDADKKK
;
A
#
# COMPACT_ATOMS: atom_id res chain seq x y z
N MET A 1 18.72 33.19 9.12
CA MET A 1 17.69 32.19 9.51
C MET A 1 18.30 30.82 9.31
N THR A 2 18.50 30.11 10.40
CA THR A 2 19.28 28.87 10.51
C THR A 2 18.56 27.71 9.84
N HIS A 3 19.08 27.19 8.73
CA HIS A 3 18.72 25.86 8.28
C HIS A 3 19.58 24.86 9.04
N GLN A 4 18.94 24.14 9.95
CA GLN A 4 19.52 23.12 10.81
C GLN A 4 19.55 21.79 10.04
N ASP A 5 20.73 21.18 9.96
CA ASP A 5 20.96 19.86 9.40
C ASP A 5 20.05 18.81 10.03
N ILE A 6 19.21 18.16 9.22
CA ILE A 6 18.54 16.91 9.57
C ILE A 6 18.89 15.83 8.54
N SER A 7 19.99 15.13 8.83
CA SER A 7 20.18 13.69 8.62
C SER A 7 19.84 13.07 7.25
N LEU A 8 20.44 13.58 6.18
CA LEU A 8 20.46 12.97 4.83
C LEU A 8 21.34 11.70 4.75
N LYS A 9 21.09 10.66 5.55
CA LYS A 9 21.92 9.42 5.52
C LYS A 9 21.21 8.08 5.63
N ALA A 10 19.90 8.00 5.42
CA ALA A 10 19.24 6.70 5.33
C ALA A 10 18.11 6.69 4.29
N ALA A 11 18.40 6.02 3.17
CA ALA A 11 17.47 5.46 2.18
C ALA A 11 16.56 6.43 1.40
N CYS A 12 16.98 6.75 0.17
CA CYS A 12 16.11 6.96 -1.00
C CYS A 12 14.96 8.01 -0.90
N ALA A 13 14.98 8.93 0.07
CA ALA A 13 13.91 9.89 0.31
C ALA A 13 14.12 11.25 -0.39
N ASP A 14 15.32 11.54 -0.87
CA ASP A 14 15.72 12.93 -1.18
C ASP A 14 15.28 13.42 -2.57
N SER A 15 14.59 12.58 -3.35
CA SER A 15 14.15 12.91 -4.73
C SER A 15 12.63 12.90 -4.90
N PHE A 16 11.85 13.19 -3.85
CA PHE A 16 10.41 13.41 -4.06
C PHE A 16 10.16 14.74 -4.76
N TYR A 17 9.58 14.68 -5.95
CA TYR A 17 9.10 15.88 -6.63
C TYR A 17 7.85 16.43 -5.91
N TYR A 18 7.99 17.63 -5.35
CA TYR A 18 6.91 18.41 -4.76
C TYR A 18 6.48 19.48 -5.77
N PRO A 19 5.24 19.42 -6.28
CA PRO A 19 4.75 20.45 -7.19
C PRO A 19 4.57 21.77 -6.45
N GLN A 20 4.79 22.89 -7.14
CA GLN A 20 4.80 24.24 -6.54
C GLN A 20 3.45 24.65 -5.91
N GLU A 21 2.36 24.06 -6.39
CA GLU A 21 0.98 24.25 -5.91
C GLU A 21 0.66 23.45 -4.63
N TRP A 22 1.49 22.46 -4.28
CA TRP A 22 1.29 21.65 -3.08
C TRP A 22 1.92 22.31 -1.86
N ASN A 23 1.14 22.37 -0.77
CA ASN A 23 1.58 22.89 0.52
C ASN A 23 1.35 21.81 1.60
N PRO A 24 2.35 21.46 2.42
CA PRO A 24 2.23 20.47 3.50
C PRO A 24 1.07 20.72 4.46
N SER A 25 0.70 21.98 4.72
CA SER A 25 -0.43 22.32 5.61
C SER A 25 -1.79 21.89 5.07
N ARG A 26 -1.90 21.61 3.76
CA ARG A 26 -3.16 21.21 3.10
C ARG A 26 -3.38 19.69 3.09
N GLY A 27 -2.48 18.92 3.71
CA GLY A 27 -2.57 17.46 3.83
C GLY A 27 -1.43 16.72 3.12
N SER A 28 -1.51 15.39 3.07
CA SER A 28 -0.45 14.54 2.50
C SER A 28 -0.29 14.73 0.99
N LEU A 29 0.95 14.57 0.50
CA LEU A 29 1.29 14.63 -0.92
C LEU A 29 0.52 13.60 -1.75
N ASP A 30 0.31 12.40 -1.23
CA ASP A 30 -0.52 11.37 -1.89
C ASP A 30 -1.97 11.84 -2.08
N SER A 31 -2.55 12.52 -1.09
CA SER A 31 -3.90 13.05 -1.20
C SER A 31 -4.00 14.14 -2.27
N PHE A 32 -2.97 14.97 -2.39
CA PHE A 32 -2.88 15.97 -3.43
C PHE A 32 -2.75 15.34 -4.82
N ARG A 33 -1.83 14.39 -4.97
CA ARG A 33 -1.62 13.66 -6.24
C ARG A 33 -2.88 12.93 -6.70
N ARG A 34 -3.63 12.30 -5.77
CA ARG A 34 -4.92 11.67 -6.09
C ARG A 34 -5.94 12.64 -6.68
N LYS A 35 -5.99 13.89 -6.21
CA LYS A 35 -6.90 14.92 -6.77
C LYS A 35 -6.51 15.31 -8.20
N GLN A 36 -5.22 15.27 -8.53
CA GLN A 36 -4.69 15.50 -9.89
C GLN A 36 -4.80 14.27 -10.81
N GLY A 37 -5.51 13.21 -10.38
CA GLY A 37 -5.72 12.00 -11.18
C GLY A 37 -4.58 10.98 -11.11
N PHE A 38 -3.63 11.14 -10.18
CA PHE A 38 -2.54 10.18 -9.98
C PHE A 38 -3.04 8.88 -9.33
N GLU A 39 -2.54 7.75 -9.83
CA GLU A 39 -2.87 6.43 -9.33
C GLU A 39 -2.29 6.18 -7.91
N HIS A 40 -3.00 5.40 -7.08
CA HIS A 40 -2.51 5.08 -5.75
C HIS A 40 -1.16 4.35 -5.79
N HIS A 41 -0.25 4.59 -4.86
CA HIS A 41 1.07 3.94 -4.83
C HIS A 41 1.01 2.40 -4.73
N LEU A 42 -0.11 1.84 -4.27
CA LEU A 42 -0.34 0.38 -4.22
C LEU A 42 -0.88 -0.19 -5.54
N GLY A 43 -1.10 0.65 -6.54
CA GLY A 43 -1.78 0.33 -7.80
C GLY A 43 -3.31 0.31 -7.65
N ALA A 44 -4.01 0.72 -8.69
CA ALA A 44 -5.47 0.78 -8.74
C ALA A 44 -6.10 -0.57 -8.49
N ASN A 45 -5.50 -1.65 -9.01
CA ASN A 45 -6.01 -3.01 -8.87
C ASN A 45 -6.08 -3.50 -7.42
N ARG A 46 -5.14 -3.08 -6.56
CA ARG A 46 -5.14 -3.48 -5.14
C ARG A 46 -6.09 -2.66 -4.28
N VAL A 47 -6.40 -1.44 -4.74
CA VAL A 47 -7.11 -0.41 -3.96
C VAL A 47 -8.61 -0.34 -4.30
N LYS A 48 -9.08 -1.16 -5.26
CA LYS A 48 -10.48 -1.19 -5.71
C LYS A 48 -11.50 -1.24 -4.56
N ASN A 49 -11.22 -2.06 -3.53
CA ASN A 49 -12.11 -2.26 -2.39
C ASN A 49 -11.64 -1.53 -1.12
N LEU A 50 -10.68 -0.59 -1.22
CA LEU A 50 -10.14 0.08 -0.04
C LEU A 50 -11.20 0.93 0.68
N SER A 51 -12.17 1.47 -0.06
CA SER A 51 -13.32 2.17 0.52
C SER A 51 -14.20 1.28 1.39
N LYS A 52 -14.19 -0.04 1.18
CA LYS A 52 -14.88 -1.05 2.01
C LYS A 52 -14.04 -1.55 3.18
N GLY A 53 -12.80 -1.06 3.33
CA GLY A 53 -11.85 -1.53 4.33
C GLY A 53 -11.17 -2.86 3.97
N GLU A 54 -11.22 -3.25 2.69
CA GLU A 54 -10.62 -4.48 2.17
C GLU A 54 -9.42 -4.13 1.27
N LEU A 55 -8.26 -4.76 1.52
CA LEU A 55 -7.06 -4.58 0.71
C LEU A 55 -6.66 -5.91 0.06
N LEU A 56 -6.53 -5.92 -1.27
CA LEU A 56 -6.05 -7.09 -1.99
C LEU A 56 -4.55 -7.27 -1.72
N ILE A 57 -4.20 -8.34 -1.01
CA ILE A 57 -2.83 -8.75 -0.68
C ILE A 57 -2.50 -10.09 -1.33
N ARG A 58 -1.21 -10.32 -1.57
CA ARG A 58 -0.70 -11.66 -1.90
C ARG A 58 -0.11 -12.26 -0.64
N PHE A 59 -0.63 -13.40 -0.21
CA PHE A 59 -0.20 -14.06 1.02
C PHE A 59 0.15 -15.53 0.77
N GLU A 60 1.01 -16.06 1.63
CA GLU A 60 1.38 -17.48 1.65
C GLU A 60 0.66 -18.18 2.81
N LEU A 61 0.12 -19.38 2.55
CA LEU A 61 -0.53 -20.17 3.60
C LEU A 61 0.50 -20.63 4.66
N PRO A 62 0.31 -20.30 5.95
CA PRO A 62 1.27 -20.66 7.00
C PRO A 62 1.16 -22.13 7.45
N PHE A 63 0.03 -22.80 7.21
CA PHE A 63 -0.20 -24.19 7.56
C PHE A 63 -1.03 -24.91 6.48
N LYS A 64 -0.96 -26.24 6.46
CA LYS A 64 -1.82 -27.07 5.60
C LYS A 64 -3.25 -26.96 6.10
N VAL A 65 -4.17 -26.62 5.21
CA VAL A 65 -5.60 -26.48 5.51
C VAL A 65 -6.42 -27.43 4.65
N GLN A 66 -7.58 -27.84 5.17
CA GLN A 66 -8.54 -28.64 4.43
C GLN A 66 -9.81 -27.83 4.19
N CYS A 67 -10.33 -27.86 2.97
CA CYS A 67 -11.61 -27.23 2.66
C CYS A 67 -12.77 -28.08 3.20
N CYS A 68 -13.61 -27.51 4.06
CA CYS A 68 -14.77 -28.21 4.61
C CYS A 68 -15.86 -28.54 3.56
N ARG A 69 -15.82 -27.89 2.39
CA ARG A 69 -16.83 -28.07 1.34
C ARG A 69 -16.46 -29.15 0.32
N CYS A 70 -15.23 -29.14 -0.19
CA CYS A 70 -14.78 -30.10 -1.21
C CYS A 70 -13.87 -31.20 -0.65
N GLY A 71 -13.38 -31.07 0.59
CA GLY A 71 -12.48 -32.06 1.20
C GLY A 71 -11.02 -31.97 0.74
N ASP A 72 -10.71 -31.09 -0.22
CA ASP A 72 -9.35 -30.89 -0.74
C ASP A 72 -8.41 -30.26 0.28
N TYR A 73 -7.12 -30.55 0.12
CA TYR A 73 -6.06 -30.01 0.95
C TYR A 73 -5.26 -28.94 0.20
N TYR A 74 -5.05 -27.80 0.84
CA TYR A 74 -4.13 -26.76 0.36
C TYR A 74 -2.83 -26.84 1.15
N GLY A 75 -1.70 -26.81 0.43
CA GLY A 75 -0.37 -26.93 0.99
C GLY A 75 0.07 -25.67 1.75
N GLN A 76 0.95 -25.87 2.72
CA GLN A 76 1.70 -24.77 3.32
C GLN A 76 2.62 -24.13 2.26
N GLY A 77 2.77 -22.81 2.29
CA GLY A 77 3.62 -22.05 1.37
C GLY A 77 2.98 -21.76 0.00
N THR A 78 1.75 -22.22 -0.25
CA THR A 78 1.04 -21.85 -1.49
C THR A 78 0.59 -20.39 -1.43
N ARG A 79 0.73 -19.68 -2.56
CA ARG A 79 0.43 -18.24 -2.71
C ARG A 79 -0.98 -18.01 -3.22
N TYR A 80 -1.70 -17.08 -2.59
CA TYR A 80 -3.04 -16.66 -3.00
C TYR A 80 -3.17 -15.15 -2.97
N ASP A 81 -4.04 -14.63 -3.84
CA ASP A 81 -4.53 -13.27 -3.72
C ASP A 81 -5.76 -13.29 -2.79
N ALA A 82 -5.76 -12.44 -1.75
CA ALA A 82 -6.81 -12.41 -0.72
C ALA A 82 -7.12 -10.98 -0.27
N ASP A 83 -8.35 -10.79 0.20
CA ASP A 83 -8.81 -9.52 0.76
C ASP A 83 -8.50 -9.45 2.25
N LYS A 84 -7.57 -8.58 2.63
CA LYS A 84 -7.25 -8.27 4.02
C LYS A 84 -8.26 -7.28 4.58
N LYS A 85 -8.96 -7.68 5.63
CA LYS A 85 -9.77 -6.80 6.48
C LYS A 85 -8.97 -6.38 7.71
N LYS A 86 -9.28 -5.19 8.23
CA LYS A 86 -8.69 -4.71 9.49
C LYS A 86 -9.25 -5.48 10.68
#